data_AF-G4ZNX0-F1
#
_entry.id   AF-G4ZNX0-F1
#
_cell.length_a   1.000
_cell.length_b   1.000
_cell.length_c   1.000
_cell.angle_alpha   90.00
_cell.angle_beta   90.00
_cell.angle_gamma   90.00
#
_symmetry.space_group_name_H-M   'P 1'
#
loop_
_entity.id
_entity.type
_entity.pdbx_description
1 polymer ?
#
loop_
_entity_poly.entity_id
_entity_poly.type
_entity_poly.pdbx_seq_one_letter_code
_entity_poly.pdbx_strand_id
1 'polypeptide(L)'
;MSNAGAGNVQGQPQQQAQPAVNPARASNKAPRFEGTFELYRAKLELYLAERDSWAVVSGGETRHATDVGLQRQYDERDRIARAAILRGLRGCKNDDAAKVCGMATAAEMWNTLVADNTQRDFSYAVLLRRPNCIKPLIMRANYWPSTSRQ
;
A
#
# COMPACT_ATOMS: atom_id res chain seq x y z
N MET A 1 65.53 -16.72 35.56
CA MET A 1 64.83 -15.68 36.35
C MET A 1 63.85 -15.02 35.38
N SER A 2 62.60 -15.51 35.31
CA SER A 2 61.43 -14.97 36.03
C SER A 2 61.10 -13.52 35.64
N ASN A 3 59.88 -13.05 35.34
CA ASN A 3 58.57 -13.58 34.97
C ASN A 3 57.67 -12.34 34.70
N ALA A 4 56.64 -12.48 33.85
CA ALA A 4 55.39 -11.68 33.77
C ALA A 4 55.48 -10.17 33.45
N GLY A 5 54.58 -9.53 32.69
CA GLY A 5 53.29 -9.92 32.10
C GLY A 5 52.31 -8.74 32.24
N ALA A 6 51.74 -8.27 31.12
CA ALA A 6 50.48 -7.53 30.93
C ALA A 6 50.60 -6.83 29.56
N GLY A 7 49.86 -7.15 28.50
CA GLY A 7 48.46 -7.57 28.44
C GLY A 7 47.62 -6.33 28.12
N ASN A 8 47.30 -6.10 26.84
CA ASN A 8 46.01 -5.49 26.52
C ASN A 8 45.47 -5.93 25.16
N VAL A 9 44.35 -6.63 25.25
CA VAL A 9 43.44 -7.10 24.23
C VAL A 9 42.34 -6.04 24.08
N GLN A 10 42.23 -5.41 22.92
CA GLN A 10 40.99 -4.74 22.49
C GLN A 10 40.90 -5.01 20.98
N GLY A 11 40.06 -5.92 20.50
CA GLY A 11 38.64 -5.99 20.79
C GLY A 11 37.92 -5.17 19.73
N GLN A 12 37.64 -5.80 18.59
CA GLN A 12 36.68 -5.28 17.63
C GLN A 12 35.35 -5.03 18.34
N PRO A 13 34.62 -3.99 17.94
CA PRO A 13 33.23 -4.17 17.57
C PRO A 13 33.21 -4.28 16.06
N GLN A 14 32.85 -5.47 15.58
CA GLN A 14 32.34 -5.67 14.23
C GLN A 14 31.19 -4.67 14.05
N GLN A 15 31.43 -3.60 13.30
CA GLN A 15 30.35 -2.81 12.73
C GLN A 15 29.61 -3.74 11.79
N GLN A 16 28.45 -4.19 12.26
CA GLN A 16 27.50 -4.99 11.52
C GLN A 16 27.37 -4.40 10.13
N ALA A 17 27.66 -5.22 9.13
CA ALA A 17 27.42 -4.91 7.74
C ALA A 17 25.92 -4.60 7.61
N GLN A 18 25.59 -3.30 7.63
CA GLN A 18 24.33 -2.85 7.09
C GLN A 18 24.35 -3.29 5.64
N PRO A 19 23.35 -4.06 5.17
CA PRO A 19 23.29 -4.42 3.76
C PRO A 19 23.32 -3.11 2.99
N ALA A 20 24.37 -2.93 2.18
CA ALA A 20 24.53 -1.79 1.31
C ALA A 20 23.24 -1.67 0.51
N VAL A 21 22.41 -0.69 0.88
CA VAL A 21 21.28 -0.26 0.08
C VAL A 21 21.87 0.14 -1.26
N ASN A 22 21.69 -0.73 -2.25
CA ASN A 22 22.02 -0.44 -3.63
C ASN A 22 21.52 0.98 -3.92
N PRO A 23 22.38 1.91 -4.39
CA PRO A 23 21.93 3.22 -4.86
C PRO A 23 21.29 3.06 -6.24
N ALA A 24 20.37 2.11 -6.37
CA ALA A 24 19.54 1.90 -7.55
C ALA A 24 18.44 2.95 -7.51
N ARG A 25 18.83 4.20 -7.78
CA ARG A 25 17.97 5.30 -8.19
C ARG A 25 16.72 5.44 -7.32
N ALA A 26 16.92 5.94 -6.09
CA ALA A 26 15.85 6.53 -5.31
C ALA A 26 15.11 7.55 -6.20
N SER A 27 13.98 7.14 -6.74
CA SER A 27 13.14 8.05 -7.51
C SER A 27 12.68 9.11 -6.52
N ASN A 28 13.18 10.34 -6.66
CA ASN A 28 12.76 11.48 -5.85
C ASN A 28 11.27 11.82 -5.97
N LYS A 29 10.53 11.10 -6.83
CA LYS A 29 9.08 11.25 -7.01
C LYS A 29 8.38 10.05 -6.39
N ALA A 30 7.40 10.35 -5.52
CA ALA A 30 6.51 9.34 -4.97
C ALA A 30 5.86 8.50 -6.10
N PRO A 31 5.74 7.19 -5.90
CA PRO A 31 5.26 6.26 -6.91
C PRO A 31 3.82 6.59 -7.29
N ARG A 32 3.50 6.43 -8.58
CA ARG A 32 2.13 6.53 -9.09
C ARG A 32 1.41 5.20 -8.94
N PHE A 33 0.09 5.26 -8.85
CA PHE A 33 -0.75 4.07 -8.95
C PHE A 33 -0.64 3.49 -10.36
N GLU A 34 0.04 2.36 -10.50
CA GLU A 34 0.25 1.66 -11.77
C GLU A 34 -0.12 0.19 -11.60
N GLY A 35 -1.04 -0.31 -12.42
CA GLY A 35 -1.47 -1.70 -12.39
C GLY A 35 -2.32 -2.03 -11.16
N THR A 36 -1.89 -3.01 -10.37
CA THR A 36 -2.63 -3.53 -9.21
C THR A 36 -2.31 -2.74 -7.93
N PHE A 37 -3.24 -2.82 -6.96
CA PHE A 37 -3.04 -2.21 -5.65
C PHE A 37 -1.81 -2.77 -4.92
N GLU A 38 -1.52 -4.06 -5.05
CA GLU A 38 -0.33 -4.70 -4.46
C GLU A 38 0.98 -4.15 -5.02
N LEU A 39 1.04 -3.89 -6.34
CA LEU A 39 2.21 -3.27 -6.94
C LEU A 39 2.40 -1.83 -6.45
N TYR A 40 1.31 -1.08 -6.35
CA TYR A 40 1.34 0.26 -5.77
C TYR A 40 1.78 0.24 -4.30
N ARG A 41 1.27 -0.70 -3.50
CA ARG A 41 1.67 -0.90 -2.10
C ARG A 41 3.16 -1.17 -1.97
N ALA A 42 3.70 -2.14 -2.71
CA ALA A 42 5.11 -2.49 -2.64
C ALA A 42 6.02 -1.31 -3.02
N LYS A 43 5.66 -0.55 -4.07
CA LYS A 43 6.39 0.65 -4.48
C LYS A 43 6.32 1.75 -3.41
N LEU A 44 5.16 1.94 -2.78
CA LEU A 44 4.96 2.95 -1.75
C LEU A 44 5.72 2.60 -0.46
N GLU A 45 5.68 1.33 -0.06
CA GLU A 45 6.42 0.81 1.09
C GLU A 45 7.93 1.04 0.91
N LEU A 46 8.50 0.69 -0.24
CA LEU A 46 9.92 0.92 -0.52
C LEU A 46 10.27 2.43 -0.48
N TYR A 47 9.45 3.28 -1.11
CA TYR A 47 9.67 4.73 -1.13
C TYR A 47 9.59 5.39 0.25
N LEU A 48 8.71 4.89 1.13
CA LEU A 48 8.55 5.41 2.48
C LEU A 48 9.55 4.79 3.46
N ALA A 49 9.97 3.55 3.25
CA ALA A 49 11.04 2.92 4.01
C ALA A 49 12.37 3.67 3.82
N GLU A 50 12.70 4.09 2.60
CA GLU A 50 13.87 4.95 2.32
C GLU A 50 13.86 6.30 3.06
N ARG A 51 12.68 6.75 3.52
CA ARG A 51 12.49 8.02 4.24
C ARG A 51 12.13 7.82 5.71
N ASP A 52 12.32 6.60 6.21
CA ASP A 52 11.88 6.16 7.53
C ASP A 52 10.44 6.54 7.85
N SER A 53 9.54 6.70 6.87
CA SER A 53 8.19 7.23 7.07
C SER A 53 7.10 6.15 7.03
N TRP A 54 7.48 4.90 6.73
CA TRP A 54 6.55 3.78 6.63
C TRP A 54 5.91 3.38 7.96
N ALA A 55 6.63 3.54 9.08
CA ALA A 55 6.11 3.22 10.42
C ALA A 55 4.87 4.05 10.79
N VAL A 56 4.79 5.29 10.30
CA VAL A 56 3.64 6.18 10.48
C VAL A 56 2.43 5.70 9.65
N VAL A 57 2.66 5.16 8.46
CA VAL A 57 1.59 4.67 7.56
C VAL A 57 1.04 3.32 8.01
N SER A 58 1.93 2.42 8.43
CA SER A 58 1.58 1.09 8.94
C SER A 58 0.94 1.14 10.33
N GLY A 59 0.94 2.30 10.99
CA GLY A 59 0.46 2.46 12.36
C GLY A 59 1.37 1.84 13.43
N GLY A 60 2.59 1.43 13.05
CA GLY A 60 3.59 0.91 13.98
C GLY A 60 4.20 1.99 14.88
N GLU A 61 4.07 3.26 14.49
CA GLU A 61 4.47 4.41 15.28
C GLU A 61 3.29 5.35 15.48
N THR A 62 3.09 5.82 16.70
CA THR A 62 2.00 6.72 17.07
C THR A 62 2.59 8.03 17.58
N ARG A 63 1.88 9.14 17.31
CA ARG A 63 2.25 10.47 17.79
C ARG A 63 2.50 10.45 19.30
N HIS A 64 3.68 10.90 19.72
CA HIS A 64 4.06 10.96 21.13
C HIS A 64 3.10 11.87 21.92
N ALA A 65 2.72 11.47 23.14
CA ALA A 65 1.70 12.19 23.91
C ALA A 65 2.18 13.56 24.45
N THR A 66 3.46 13.68 24.80
CA THR A 66 3.95 14.80 25.63
C THR A 66 5.21 15.48 25.08
N ASP A 67 6.00 14.78 24.26
CA ASP A 67 7.24 15.32 23.71
C ASP A 67 6.98 16.07 22.40
N VAL A 68 7.15 17.39 22.44
CA VAL A 68 6.91 18.29 21.31
C VAL A 68 7.91 18.06 20.16
N GLY A 69 9.14 17.64 20.46
CA GLY A 69 10.16 17.34 19.47
C GLY A 69 9.82 16.08 18.68
N LEU A 70 9.41 15.02 19.38
CA LEU A 70 8.97 13.76 18.76
C LEU A 70 7.62 13.93 18.04
N GLN A 71 6.71 14.75 18.55
CA GLN A 71 5.48 15.13 17.85
C GLN A 71 5.79 15.81 16.51
N ARG A 72 6.72 16.76 16.48
CA ARG A 72 7.09 17.45 15.23
C ARG A 72 7.72 16.50 14.21
N GLN A 73 8.57 15.57 14.66
CA GLN A 73 9.17 14.55 13.78
C GLN A 73 8.10 13.62 13.20
N TYR A 74 7.13 13.19 14.02
CA TYR A 74 5.98 12.42 13.57
C TYR A 74 5.15 13.21 12.55
N ASP A 75 4.80 14.46 12.87
CA ASP A 75 3.95 15.30 12.01
C ASP A 75 4.61 15.57 10.64
N GLU A 76 5.95 15.70 10.59
CA GLU A 76 6.70 15.83 9.32
C GLU A 76 6.67 14.53 8.50
N ARG A 77 6.91 13.38 9.14
CA ARG A 77 6.86 12.06 8.47
C ARG A 77 5.45 11.72 8.00
N ASP A 78 4.43 12.04 8.81
CA ASP A 78 3.02 11.93 8.44
C ASP A 78 2.72 12.79 7.21
N ARG A 79 3.17 14.04 7.18
CA ARG A 79 2.99 14.93 6.03
C ARG A 79 3.62 14.39 4.75
N ILE A 80 4.84 13.85 4.84
CA ILE A 80 5.55 13.22 3.71
C ILE A 80 4.75 12.00 3.21
N ALA A 81 4.28 11.16 4.11
CA ALA A 81 3.49 9.98 3.80
C ALA A 81 2.15 10.34 3.14
N ARG A 82 1.40 11.30 3.69
CA ARG A 82 0.15 11.79 3.11
C ARG A 82 0.37 12.33 1.71
N ALA A 83 1.41 13.13 1.51
CA ALA A 83 1.74 13.67 0.19
C ALA A 83 2.10 12.56 -0.81
N ALA A 84 2.81 11.52 -0.37
CA ALA A 84 3.14 10.36 -1.20
C ALA A 84 1.89 9.59 -1.64
N ILE A 85 0.97 9.31 -0.69
CA ILE A 85 -0.30 8.61 -0.96
C ILE A 85 -1.14 9.41 -1.96
N LEU A 86 -1.35 10.72 -1.73
CA LEU A 86 -2.14 11.56 -2.64
C LEU A 86 -1.53 11.64 -4.03
N ARG A 87 -0.20 11.70 -4.13
CA ARG A 87 0.49 11.71 -5.43
C ARG A 87 0.30 10.39 -6.16
N GLY A 88 0.28 9.28 -5.43
CA GLY A 88 0.02 7.95 -5.97
C GLY A 88 -1.34 7.85 -6.62
N LEU A 89 -2.38 8.34 -5.94
CA LEU A 89 -3.77 8.25 -6.40
C LEU A 89 -4.13 9.25 -7.51
N ARG A 90 -3.38 10.35 -7.62
CA ARG A 90 -3.66 11.46 -8.54
C ARG A 90 -3.73 10.99 -9.99
N GLY A 91 -4.89 11.18 -10.62
CA GLY A 91 -5.12 10.91 -12.04
C GLY A 91 -5.55 9.48 -12.37
N CYS A 92 -5.43 8.54 -11.43
CA CYS A 92 -5.82 7.14 -11.63
C CYS A 92 -7.02 6.73 -10.77
N LYS A 93 -7.12 7.27 -9.55
CA LYS A 93 -8.16 6.95 -8.57
C LYS A 93 -8.68 8.23 -7.89
N ASN A 94 -9.31 9.10 -8.67
CA ASN A 94 -9.73 10.43 -8.20
C ASN A 94 -10.82 10.34 -7.11
N ASP A 95 -11.72 9.36 -7.17
CA ASP A 95 -12.74 9.14 -6.13
C ASP A 95 -12.10 8.70 -4.80
N ASP A 96 -11.17 7.74 -4.85
CA ASP A 96 -10.42 7.30 -3.67
C ASP A 96 -9.57 8.48 -3.12
N ALA A 97 -8.93 9.26 -3.99
CA ALA A 97 -8.14 10.43 -3.60
C ALA A 97 -9.00 11.50 -2.90
N ALA A 98 -10.21 11.76 -3.40
CA ALA A 98 -11.14 12.70 -2.78
C ALA A 98 -11.60 12.22 -1.39
N LYS A 99 -11.84 10.91 -1.25
CA LYS A 99 -12.22 10.29 0.04
C LYS A 99 -11.11 10.42 1.08
N VAL A 100 -9.87 10.10 0.72
CA VAL A 100 -8.74 10.11 1.67
C VAL A 100 -8.14 11.51 1.87
N CYS A 101 -8.42 12.47 0.99
CA CYS A 101 -7.99 13.87 1.12
C CYS A 101 -8.44 14.51 2.44
N GLY A 102 -9.65 14.19 2.90
CA GLY A 102 -10.23 14.75 4.12
C GLY A 102 -9.72 14.14 5.42
N MET A 103 -8.85 13.12 5.37
CA MET A 103 -8.40 12.39 6.56
C MET A 103 -7.20 13.08 7.22
N ALA A 104 -7.15 12.96 8.55
CA ALA A 104 -6.20 13.67 9.38
C ALA A 104 -4.80 13.04 9.33
N THR A 105 -4.72 11.71 9.25
CA THR A 105 -3.45 10.98 9.33
C THR A 105 -3.18 10.10 8.10
N ALA A 106 -1.91 9.87 7.78
CA ALA A 106 -1.49 8.96 6.72
C ALA A 106 -1.97 7.51 6.97
N ALA A 107 -1.99 7.09 8.24
CA ALA A 107 -2.46 5.78 8.66
C ALA A 107 -3.93 5.57 8.31
N GLU A 108 -4.80 6.52 8.63
CA GLU A 108 -6.24 6.45 8.28
C GLU A 108 -6.44 6.40 6.76
N MET A 109 -5.70 7.24 6.02
CA MET A 109 -5.74 7.25 4.56
C MET A 109 -5.37 5.88 4.00
N TRP A 110 -4.28 5.29 4.49
CA TRP A 110 -3.78 4.01 4.04
C TRP A 110 -4.72 2.86 4.39
N ASN A 111 -5.21 2.80 5.63
CA ASN A 111 -6.15 1.78 6.09
C ASN A 111 -7.45 1.80 5.29
N THR A 112 -7.95 2.98 4.96
CA THR A 112 -9.15 3.12 4.11
C THR A 112 -8.92 2.56 2.71
N LEU A 113 -7.77 2.84 2.10
CA LEU A 113 -7.44 2.31 0.76
C LEU A 113 -7.33 0.79 0.76
N VAL A 114 -6.68 0.23 1.79
CA VAL A 114 -6.54 -1.22 1.96
C VAL A 114 -7.90 -1.88 2.16
N ALA A 115 -8.77 -1.29 3.00
CA ALA A 115 -10.12 -1.79 3.24
C ALA A 115 -10.98 -1.76 1.97
N ASP A 116 -10.99 -0.63 1.24
CA ASP A 116 -11.74 -0.49 0.00
C ASP A 116 -11.23 -1.44 -1.09
N ASN A 117 -9.91 -1.64 -1.19
CA ASN A 117 -9.33 -2.60 -2.13
C ASN A 117 -9.76 -4.03 -1.78
N THR A 118 -9.62 -4.41 -0.50
CA THR A 118 -9.99 -5.74 0.00
C THR A 118 -11.47 -6.02 -0.22
N GLN A 119 -12.35 -5.04 0.04
CA GLN A 119 -13.78 -5.16 -0.20
C GLN A 119 -14.10 -5.35 -1.69
N ARG A 120 -13.43 -4.62 -2.59
CA ARG A 120 -13.57 -4.83 -4.04
C ARG A 120 -13.12 -6.22 -4.45
N ASP A 121 -11.99 -6.70 -3.93
CA ASP A 121 -11.48 -8.04 -4.23
C ASP A 121 -12.44 -9.14 -3.77
N PHE A 122 -13.03 -9.00 -2.57
CA PHE A 122 -14.08 -9.91 -2.10
C PHE A 122 -15.35 -9.84 -2.96
N SER A 123 -15.80 -8.63 -3.33
CA SER A 123 -16.98 -8.44 -4.20
C SER A 123 -16.79 -9.10 -5.56
N TYR A 124 -15.63 -8.91 -6.19
CA TYR A 124 -15.29 -9.58 -7.45
C TYR A 124 -15.19 -11.09 -7.30
N ALA A 125 -14.57 -11.59 -6.23
CA ALA A 125 -14.49 -13.02 -5.98
C ALA A 125 -15.87 -13.66 -5.76
N VAL A 126 -16.83 -12.96 -5.16
CA VAL A 126 -18.22 -13.45 -4.98
C VAL A 126 -18.99 -13.40 -6.30
N LEU A 127 -18.86 -12.33 -7.08
CA LEU A 127 -19.51 -12.20 -8.39
C LEU A 127 -19.02 -13.26 -9.39
N LEU A 128 -17.72 -13.57 -9.39
CA LEU A 128 -17.12 -14.59 -10.24
C LEU A 128 -17.44 -16.03 -9.79
N ARG A 129 -17.82 -16.23 -8.53
CA ARG A 129 -18.28 -17.52 -7.99
C ARG A 129 -19.76 -17.81 -8.22
N ARG A 130 -20.47 -16.98 -9.00
CA ARG A 130 -21.81 -17.32 -9.53
C ARG A 130 -21.73 -17.76 -11.00
N PRO A 131 -21.24 -18.97 -11.32
CA PRO A 131 -21.64 -19.58 -12.59
C PRO A 131 -23.13 -19.95 -12.45
N ASN A 132 -23.96 -19.47 -13.36
CA ASN A 132 -25.35 -19.88 -13.59
C ASN A 132 -26.46 -19.16 -12.81
N CYS A 133 -26.65 -17.86 -13.05
CA CYS A 133 -28.02 -17.35 -13.20
C CYS A 133 -28.05 -16.32 -14.33
N ILE A 134 -28.86 -16.58 -15.37
CA ILE A 134 -29.26 -15.71 -16.50
C ILE A 134 -28.33 -15.82 -17.73
N LYS A 135 -28.68 -16.30 -18.94
CA LYS A 135 -29.82 -16.96 -19.66
C LYS A 135 -29.26 -17.16 -21.11
N PRO A 136 -29.69 -18.12 -21.98
CA PRO A 136 -31.02 -18.01 -22.63
C PRO A 136 -31.64 -19.36 -23.08
N LEU A 137 -32.88 -19.64 -22.69
CA LEU A 137 -33.70 -20.62 -23.42
C LEU A 137 -34.51 -19.89 -24.50
N ILE A 138 -33.80 -19.36 -25.50
CA ILE A 138 -34.36 -19.16 -26.83
C ILE A 138 -33.81 -20.31 -27.66
N MET A 139 -34.52 -21.44 -27.62
CA MET A 139 -34.45 -22.42 -28.70
C MET A 139 -35.86 -22.56 -29.27
N ARG A 140 -35.99 -21.95 -30.45
CA ARG A 140 -37.10 -22.02 -31.42
C ARG A 140 -37.77 -23.40 -31.46
N ALA A 141 -39.10 -23.41 -31.33
CA ALA A 141 -39.94 -24.34 -32.08
C ALA A 141 -40.65 -23.54 -33.18
N ASN A 142 -40.16 -23.66 -34.41
CA ASN A 142 -40.95 -23.36 -35.61
C ASN A 142 -42.08 -24.40 -35.69
N TYR A 143 -43.35 -24.00 -35.78
CA TYR A 143 -44.31 -24.37 -36.84
C TYR A 143 -45.75 -23.99 -36.44
N TRP A 144 -46.27 -22.87 -36.94
CA TRP A 144 -47.70 -22.74 -37.29
C TRP A 144 -47.91 -21.52 -38.21
N PRO A 145 -48.23 -21.68 -39.50
CA PRO A 145 -48.76 -20.60 -40.30
C PRO A 145 -50.29 -20.54 -40.14
N SER A 146 -50.80 -19.34 -39.84
CA SER A 146 -52.22 -19.04 -39.86
C SER A 146 -52.76 -18.94 -41.30
N THR A 147 -54.01 -19.42 -41.45
CA THR A 147 -55.03 -19.10 -42.48
C THR A 147 -54.82 -19.52 -43.94
N SER A 148 -55.57 -20.54 -44.37
CA SER A 148 -56.51 -20.45 -45.49
C SER A 148 -57.64 -21.47 -45.29
N ARG A 149 -58.81 -20.96 -44.90
CA ARG A 149 -60.10 -21.66 -44.98
C ARG A 149 -60.72 -21.26 -46.33
N GLN A 150 -61.43 -22.23 -46.93
CA GLN A 150 -62.10 -22.21 -48.23
C GLN A 150 -62.92 -20.95 -48.51
#